data_AF-A0A9D6SQA5-F1
#
_entry.id   AF-A0A9D6SQA5-F1
#
_cell.length_a   1.000
_cell.length_b   1.000
_cell.length_c   1.000
_cell.angle_alpha   90.00
_cell.angle_beta   90.00
_cell.angle_gamma   90.00
#
_symmetry.space_group_name_H-M   'P 1'
#
loop_
_entity.id
_entity.type
_entity.pdbx_description
1 polymer ?
#
loop_
_entity_poly.entity_id
_entity_poly.type
_entity_poly.pdbx_seq_one_letter_code
_entity_poly.pdbx_strand_id
1 'polypeptide(L)'
;MKLARKSPRNERGAVLVVSLIMLAVMTLFVISMLKTSIIELKIGGASQVAALNFSNAEFAINNFIADNQGRFAPNFLTLPPGSGGVINTPPTVYGGTVAVTPTQLACGAWNAFGNMMGGSSLQAAQFDVRSLATGTLGGTTTVHQGLQALAPPGTCV
;
A
#
# COMPACT_ATOMS: atom_id res chain seq x y z
N MET A 1 8.46 84.45 33.81
CA MET A 1 9.20 83.23 33.41
C MET A 1 8.23 82.25 32.74
N LYS A 2 8.36 82.00 31.43
CA LYS A 2 7.52 81.05 30.67
C LYS A 2 8.46 79.99 30.08
N LEU A 3 8.35 78.76 30.56
CA LEU A 3 9.09 77.60 30.03
C LEU A 3 8.29 77.00 28.87
N ALA A 4 8.82 77.13 27.65
CA ALA A 4 8.25 76.52 26.46
C ALA A 4 8.56 75.01 26.45
N ARG A 5 7.53 74.18 26.61
CA ARG A 5 7.65 72.71 26.57
C ARG A 5 7.66 72.25 25.11
N LYS A 6 8.80 71.71 24.67
CA LYS A 6 9.00 71.16 23.31
C LYS A 6 8.15 69.90 23.16
N SER A 7 7.21 69.91 22.21
CA SER A 7 6.32 68.78 21.92
C SER A 7 7.11 67.63 21.26
N PRO A 8 6.96 66.36 21.72
CA PRO A 8 7.63 65.21 21.14
C PRO A 8 6.92 64.81 19.84
N ARG A 9 7.51 65.13 18.70
CA ARG A 9 6.92 64.94 17.35
C ARG A 9 7.33 63.61 16.69
N ASN A 10 8.26 62.86 17.30
CA ASN A 10 8.84 61.63 16.77
C ASN A 10 8.12 60.34 17.20
N GLU A 11 7.18 60.40 18.16
CA GLU A 11 6.52 59.22 18.71
C GLU A 11 5.50 58.59 17.75
N ARG A 12 4.90 59.39 16.85
CA ARG A 12 3.87 58.90 15.91
C ARG A 12 4.43 57.99 14.82
N GLY A 13 5.67 58.22 14.37
CA GLY A 13 6.32 57.38 13.35
C GLY A 13 6.71 56.02 13.89
N ALA A 14 7.21 55.98 15.14
CA ALA A 14 7.61 54.73 15.80
C ALA A 14 6.41 53.80 16.03
N VAL A 15 5.25 54.34 16.42
CA VAL A 15 4.03 53.53 16.65
C VAL A 15 3.54 52.84 15.37
N LEU A 16 3.56 53.53 14.23
CA LEU A 16 3.17 52.93 12.96
C LEU A 16 4.11 51.79 12.56
N VAL A 17 5.42 51.98 12.69
CA VAL A 17 6.41 50.92 12.37
C VAL A 17 6.24 49.71 13.29
N VAL A 18 6.06 49.92 14.59
CA VAL A 18 5.83 48.82 15.55
C VAL A 18 4.51 48.10 15.27
N SER A 19 3.43 48.83 14.93
CA SER A 19 2.14 48.23 14.57
C SER A 19 2.24 47.38 13.30
N LEU A 20 3.02 47.84 12.32
CA LEU A 20 3.25 47.11 11.08
C LEU A 20 4.09 45.85 11.31
N ILE A 21 5.12 45.93 12.16
CA ILE A 21 5.93 44.76 12.55
C ILE A 21 5.06 43.75 13.30
N MET A 22 4.24 44.19 14.25
CA MET A 22 3.34 43.29 14.99
C MET A 22 2.34 42.61 14.07
N LEU A 23 1.75 43.35 13.12
CA LEU A 23 0.86 42.78 12.12
C LEU A 23 1.60 41.78 11.20
N ALA A 24 2.83 42.09 10.80
CA ALA A 24 3.66 41.20 10.00
C ALA A 24 4.01 39.89 10.74
N VAL A 25 4.33 39.97 12.04
CA VAL A 25 4.64 38.78 12.86
C VAL A 25 3.40 37.90 13.01
N MET A 26 2.24 38.48 13.30
CA MET A 26 0.99 37.72 13.44
C MET A 26 0.59 37.03 12.13
N THR A 27 0.73 37.73 10.99
CA THR A 27 0.44 37.14 9.67
C THR A 27 1.40 36.01 9.31
N LEU A 28 2.70 36.17 9.57
CA LEU A 28 3.70 35.11 9.37
C LEU A 28 3.41 33.87 10.22
N PHE A 29 2.99 34.07 11.47
CA PHE A 29 2.62 32.98 12.36
C PHE A 29 1.43 32.18 11.83
N VAL A 30 0.37 32.87 11.39
CA VAL A 30 -0.82 32.23 10.80
C VAL A 30 -0.46 31.47 9.52
N ILE A 31 0.34 32.06 8.62
CA ILE A 31 0.76 31.39 7.38
C ILE A 31 1.57 30.13 7.70
N SER A 32 2.40 30.17 8.74
CA SER A 32 3.17 29.01 9.21
C SER A 32 2.22 27.87 9.64
N MET A 33 1.22 28.17 10.47
CA MET A 33 0.21 27.20 10.92
C MET A 33 -0.66 26.64 9.79
N LEU A 34 -1.01 27.45 8.81
CA LEU A 34 -1.77 26.99 7.64
C LEU A 34 -0.92 26.05 6.78
N LYS A 35 0.37 26.35 6.60
CA LYS A 35 1.29 25.47 5.86
C LYS A 35 1.48 24.12 6.56
N THR A 36 1.63 24.09 7.89
CA THR A 36 1.74 22.82 8.63
C THR A 36 0.46 21.99 8.47
N SER A 37 -0.71 22.61 8.59
CA SER A 37 -2.02 21.92 8.42
C SER A 37 -2.19 21.29 7.04
N ILE A 38 -1.76 21.99 5.97
CA ILE A 38 -1.82 21.45 4.60
C ILE A 38 -0.88 20.25 4.44
N ILE A 39 0.30 20.29 5.06
CA ILE A 39 1.26 19.18 5.02
C ILE A 39 0.69 17.96 5.75
N GLU A 40 0.12 18.14 6.94
CA GLU A 40 -0.54 17.07 7.70
C GLU A 40 -1.68 16.43 6.91
N LEU A 41 -2.52 17.24 6.24
CA LEU A 41 -3.59 16.72 5.39
C LEU A 41 -3.04 15.91 4.22
N LYS A 42 -1.97 16.36 3.58
CA LYS A 42 -1.33 15.61 2.47
C LYS A 42 -0.72 14.30 2.95
N ILE A 43 -0.08 14.29 4.11
CA ILE A 43 0.48 13.08 4.72
C ILE A 43 -0.66 12.12 5.08
N GLY A 44 -1.74 12.61 5.69
CA GLY A 44 -2.92 11.82 6.03
C GLY A 44 -3.64 11.25 4.80
N GLY A 45 -3.75 12.02 3.72
CA GLY A 45 -4.31 11.55 2.46
C GLY A 45 -3.43 10.47 1.80
N ALA A 46 -2.11 10.67 1.78
CA ALA A 46 -1.17 9.70 1.24
C ALA A 46 -1.16 8.38 2.04
N SER A 47 -1.22 8.46 3.38
CA SER A 47 -1.30 7.27 4.23
C SER A 47 -2.62 6.53 4.07
N GLN A 48 -3.74 7.25 3.90
CA GLN A 48 -5.04 6.64 3.59
C GLN A 48 -5.02 5.89 2.26
N VAL A 49 -4.42 6.47 1.21
CA VAL A 49 -4.28 5.80 -0.09
C VAL A 49 -3.40 4.55 0.01
N ALA A 50 -2.30 4.60 0.79
CA ALA A 50 -1.46 3.44 1.02
C ALA A 50 -2.21 2.30 1.75
N ALA A 51 -3.00 2.63 2.78
CA ALA A 51 -3.82 1.66 3.51
C ALA A 51 -4.90 1.05 2.61
N LEU A 52 -5.56 1.85 1.77
CA LEU A 52 -6.54 1.38 0.80
C LEU A 52 -5.89 0.43 -0.23
N ASN A 53 -4.73 0.79 -0.77
CA ASN A 53 -3.99 -0.06 -1.70
C ASN A 53 -3.59 -1.40 -1.06
N PHE A 54 -3.16 -1.38 0.19
CA PHE A 54 -2.86 -2.60 0.94
C PHE A 54 -4.09 -3.50 1.08
N SER A 55 -5.22 -2.93 1.53
CA SER A 55 -6.48 -3.68 1.66
C SER A 55 -6.98 -4.24 0.32
N ASN A 56 -6.88 -3.46 -0.76
CA ASN A 56 -7.20 -3.91 -2.11
C ASN A 56 -6.30 -5.06 -2.57
N ALA A 57 -4.99 -4.99 -2.26
CA ALA A 57 -4.05 -6.05 -2.60
C ALA A 57 -4.38 -7.35 -1.86
N GLU A 58 -4.67 -7.28 -0.55
CA GLU A 58 -5.06 -8.44 0.27
C GLU A 58 -6.39 -9.04 -0.19
N PHE A 59 -7.40 -8.21 -0.44
CA PHE A 59 -8.68 -8.66 -0.97
C PHE A 59 -8.51 -9.39 -2.29
N ALA A 60 -7.66 -8.88 -3.19
CA ALA A 60 -7.40 -9.52 -4.46
C ALA A 60 -6.68 -10.86 -4.33
N ILE A 61 -5.70 -10.97 -3.43
CA ILE A 61 -5.03 -12.24 -3.12
C ILE A 61 -6.04 -13.24 -2.57
N ASN A 62 -6.87 -12.84 -1.60
CA ASN A 62 -7.83 -13.74 -0.97
C ASN A 62 -8.86 -14.28 -1.96
N ASN A 63 -9.40 -13.41 -2.83
CA ASN A 63 -10.29 -13.86 -3.91
C ASN A 63 -9.57 -14.76 -4.90
N PHE A 64 -8.35 -14.41 -5.30
CA PHE A 64 -7.56 -15.23 -6.21
C PHE A 64 -7.31 -16.63 -5.62
N ILE A 65 -6.98 -16.74 -4.34
CA ILE A 65 -6.79 -18.03 -3.67
C ILE A 65 -8.12 -18.79 -3.60
N ALA A 66 -9.22 -18.10 -3.27
CA ALA A 66 -10.55 -18.69 -3.18
C ALA A 66 -11.04 -19.26 -4.52
N ASP A 67 -10.88 -18.52 -5.61
CA ASP A 67 -11.28 -18.92 -6.96
C ASP A 67 -10.43 -20.08 -7.50
N ASN A 68 -9.21 -20.23 -6.97
CA ASN A 68 -8.23 -21.20 -7.44
C ASN A 68 -7.95 -22.32 -6.44
N GLN A 69 -8.82 -22.51 -5.45
CA GLN A 69 -8.73 -23.65 -4.54
C GLN A 69 -8.70 -24.97 -5.33
N GLY A 70 -7.69 -25.79 -5.06
CA GLY A 70 -7.48 -27.08 -5.74
C GLY A 70 -6.92 -26.99 -7.18
N ARG A 71 -6.67 -25.80 -7.72
CA ARG A 71 -6.11 -25.59 -9.07
C ARG A 71 -4.61 -25.33 -9.10
N PHE A 72 -3.99 -25.18 -7.93
CA PHE A 72 -2.55 -25.01 -7.80
C PHE A 72 -1.85 -26.34 -8.09
N ALA A 73 -1.38 -26.50 -9.33
CA ALA A 73 -0.67 -27.67 -9.80
C ALA A 73 0.74 -27.29 -10.32
N PRO A 74 1.68 -28.25 -10.32
CA PRO A 74 3.00 -28.05 -10.94
C PRO A 74 2.88 -27.67 -12.41
N ASN A 75 3.77 -26.80 -12.92
CA ASN A 75 3.78 -26.27 -14.30
C ASN A 75 2.60 -25.35 -14.62
N PHE A 76 2.36 -24.44 -13.68
CA PHE A 76 1.36 -23.38 -13.51
C PHE A 76 1.10 -22.42 -14.72
N LEU A 77 1.21 -22.80 -16.00
CA LEU A 77 0.93 -21.86 -17.09
C LEU A 77 -0.46 -21.21 -16.95
N THR A 78 -0.53 -19.89 -17.08
CA THR A 78 -1.78 -19.10 -16.98
C THR A 78 -2.67 -19.43 -18.16
N LEU A 79 -3.41 -20.53 -18.06
CA LEU A 79 -4.23 -21.04 -19.14
C LEU A 79 -5.51 -20.18 -19.28
N PRO A 80 -6.07 -20.08 -20.50
CA PRO A 80 -7.36 -19.43 -20.72
C PRO A 80 -8.49 -20.04 -19.87
N PRO A 81 -9.55 -19.26 -19.56
CA PRO A 81 -10.71 -19.76 -18.84
C PRO A 81 -11.26 -21.03 -19.51
N GLY A 82 -11.38 -22.13 -18.76
CA GLY A 82 -11.90 -23.42 -19.24
C GLY A 82 -10.85 -24.50 -19.51
N SER A 83 -9.55 -24.19 -19.47
CA SER A 83 -8.47 -25.14 -19.78
C SER A 83 -7.86 -25.83 -18.54
N GLY A 84 -8.55 -25.84 -17.39
CA GLY A 84 -8.07 -26.50 -16.17
C GLY A 84 -6.93 -25.78 -15.43
N GLY A 85 -6.54 -24.59 -15.86
CA GLY A 85 -5.55 -23.74 -15.17
C GLY A 85 -6.16 -22.71 -14.22
N VAL A 86 -5.29 -21.86 -13.70
CA VAL A 86 -5.60 -20.87 -12.66
C VAL A 86 -6.23 -19.62 -13.26
N ILE A 87 -7.37 -19.21 -12.71
CA ILE A 87 -8.11 -18.01 -13.12
C ILE A 87 -7.33 -16.78 -12.66
N ASN A 88 -6.84 -16.00 -13.62
CA ASN A 88 -6.16 -14.71 -13.40
C ASN A 88 -7.06 -13.52 -13.75
N THR A 89 -8.36 -13.60 -13.48
CA THR A 89 -9.21 -12.42 -13.62
C THR A 89 -9.01 -11.52 -12.39
N PRO A 90 -8.46 -10.31 -12.55
CA PRO A 90 -8.29 -9.42 -11.42
C PRO A 90 -9.66 -8.99 -10.88
N PRO A 91 -9.89 -9.03 -9.56
CA PRO A 91 -11.16 -8.60 -8.99
C PRO A 91 -11.30 -7.07 -9.07
N THR A 92 -12.55 -6.62 -9.17
CA THR A 92 -12.87 -5.19 -9.12
C THR A 92 -12.55 -4.64 -7.72
N VAL A 93 -11.73 -3.61 -7.65
CA VAL A 93 -11.35 -2.93 -6.40
C VAL A 93 -11.75 -1.46 -6.41
N TYR A 94 -11.81 -0.85 -5.23
CA TYR A 94 -12.15 0.56 -5.10
C TYR A 94 -10.91 1.45 -5.20
N GLY A 95 -11.01 2.51 -6.03
CA GLY A 95 -10.02 3.59 -6.04
C GLY A 95 -8.67 3.26 -6.70
N GLY A 96 -8.60 2.19 -7.51
CA GLY A 96 -7.37 1.76 -8.18
C GLY A 96 -7.54 0.55 -9.08
N THR A 97 -6.41 -0.06 -9.44
CA THR A 97 -6.32 -1.34 -10.16
C THR A 97 -5.46 -2.31 -9.36
N VAL A 98 -5.70 -3.61 -9.50
CA VAL A 98 -4.87 -4.65 -8.89
C VAL A 98 -4.48 -5.67 -9.94
N ALA A 99 -3.21 -6.06 -9.93
CA ALA A 99 -2.70 -7.18 -10.72
C ALA A 99 -2.22 -8.28 -9.77
N VAL A 100 -2.70 -9.50 -9.98
CA VAL A 100 -2.25 -10.69 -9.23
C VAL A 100 -1.37 -11.53 -10.15
N THR A 101 -0.20 -11.91 -9.65
CA THR A 101 0.79 -12.70 -10.38
C THR A 101 1.27 -13.85 -9.49
N PRO A 102 0.71 -15.05 -9.67
CA PRO A 102 1.22 -16.29 -9.10
C PRO A 102 2.54 -16.74 -9.76
N THR A 103 3.47 -17.24 -8.94
CA THR A 103 4.75 -17.81 -9.38
C THR A 103 5.03 -19.10 -8.63
N GLN A 104 5.47 -20.14 -9.32
CA GLN A 104 5.90 -21.38 -8.68
C GLN A 104 7.36 -21.22 -8.23
N LEU A 105 7.61 -21.34 -6.93
CA LEU A 105 8.95 -21.21 -6.34
C LEU A 105 9.68 -22.55 -6.30
N ALA A 106 8.96 -23.62 -5.96
CA ALA A 106 9.53 -24.95 -5.82
C ALA A 106 8.48 -26.02 -6.08
N CYS A 107 8.95 -27.20 -6.50
CA CYS A 107 8.15 -28.41 -6.58
C CYS A 107 9.07 -29.58 -6.21
N GLY A 108 8.69 -30.40 -5.25
CA GLY A 108 9.51 -31.52 -4.83
C GLY A 108 8.84 -32.43 -3.81
N ALA A 109 9.62 -33.34 -3.23
CA ALA A 109 9.11 -34.24 -2.19
C ALA A 109 8.59 -33.43 -0.99
N TRP A 110 7.40 -33.79 -0.51
CA TRP A 110 6.85 -33.20 0.70
C TRP A 110 7.49 -33.85 1.93
N ASN A 111 8.25 -33.07 2.68
CA ASN A 111 8.79 -33.48 3.97
C ASN A 111 7.82 -33.11 5.09
N ALA A 112 6.84 -33.98 5.37
CA ALA A 112 5.96 -33.86 6.53
C ALA A 112 6.45 -34.73 7.70
N PHE A 113 6.32 -34.23 8.93
CA PHE A 113 6.53 -35.02 10.14
C PHE A 113 5.35 -35.98 10.36
N GLY A 114 5.60 -37.24 10.72
CA GLY A 114 4.55 -38.21 11.07
C GLY A 114 3.95 -39.02 9.91
N ASN A 115 4.74 -39.29 8.86
CA ASN A 115 4.26 -39.99 7.67
C ASN A 115 3.92 -41.47 7.98
N MET A 116 2.63 -41.82 8.08
CA MET A 116 2.14 -43.15 8.46
C MET A 116 1.65 -44.02 7.29
N MET A 117 1.69 -43.57 6.04
CA MET A 117 1.31 -44.40 4.89
C MET A 117 2.44 -44.48 3.86
N GLY A 118 2.90 -45.71 3.62
CA GLY A 118 3.97 -46.03 2.71
C GLY A 118 3.54 -46.09 1.24
N GLY A 119 4.50 -45.78 0.36
CA GLY A 119 4.44 -46.02 -1.08
C GLY A 119 4.23 -44.76 -1.90
N SER A 120 5.35 -44.18 -2.37
CA SER A 120 5.48 -42.92 -3.15
C SER A 120 5.16 -41.65 -2.36
N SER A 121 6.20 -40.92 -1.95
CA SER A 121 6.04 -39.69 -1.16
C SER A 121 5.22 -38.67 -1.95
N LEU A 122 4.18 -38.13 -1.30
CA LEU A 122 3.48 -36.95 -1.80
C LEU A 122 4.50 -35.88 -2.15
N GLN A 123 4.22 -35.15 -3.23
CA GLN A 123 5.00 -33.99 -3.60
C GLN A 123 4.25 -32.74 -3.16
N ALA A 124 4.97 -31.64 -3.02
CA ALA A 124 4.39 -30.34 -2.75
C ALA A 124 4.93 -29.32 -3.74
N ALA A 125 4.02 -28.52 -4.29
CA ALA A 125 4.34 -27.33 -5.07
C ALA A 125 4.16 -26.10 -4.18
N GLN A 126 5.18 -25.26 -4.13
CA GLN A 126 5.18 -24.00 -3.40
C GLN A 126 5.02 -22.86 -4.38
N PHE A 127 4.10 -21.95 -4.07
CA PHE A 127 3.79 -20.79 -4.88
C PHE A 127 3.94 -19.52 -4.06
N ASP A 128 4.45 -18.47 -4.70
CA ASP A 128 4.30 -17.10 -4.23
C ASP A 128 3.26 -16.40 -5.10
N VAL A 129 2.18 -15.95 -4.46
CA VAL A 129 1.16 -15.12 -5.09
C VAL A 129 1.44 -13.68 -4.74
N ARG A 130 1.92 -12.93 -5.73
CA ARG A 130 2.14 -11.49 -5.62
C ARG A 130 0.90 -10.73 -6.05
N SER A 131 0.49 -9.74 -5.29
CA SER A 131 -0.55 -8.78 -5.67
C SER A 131 0.01 -7.37 -5.64
N LEU A 132 -0.11 -6.67 -6.76
CA LEU A 132 0.29 -5.29 -6.93
C LEU A 132 -0.97 -4.43 -7.05
N ALA A 133 -1.27 -3.66 -6.00
CA ALA A 133 -2.31 -2.65 -6.04
C ALA A 133 -1.71 -1.30 -6.46
N THR A 134 -2.36 -0.65 -7.42
CA THR A 134 -2.01 0.69 -7.90
C THR A 134 -3.19 1.62 -7.68
N GLY A 135 -2.99 2.62 -6.82
CA GLY A 135 -3.99 3.63 -6.54
C GLY A 135 -4.10 4.66 -7.66
N THR A 136 -5.29 5.26 -7.82
CA THR A 136 -5.56 6.32 -8.82
C THR A 136 -4.65 7.54 -8.72
N LEU A 137 -4.06 7.79 -7.54
CA LEU A 137 -3.14 8.90 -7.26
C LEU A 137 -1.65 8.54 -7.43
N GLY A 138 -1.34 7.36 -7.97
CA GLY A 138 0.03 6.97 -8.35
C GLY A 138 0.86 6.25 -7.28
N GLY A 139 0.25 5.84 -6.16
CA GLY A 139 0.90 4.98 -5.16
C GLY A 139 0.73 3.49 -5.48
N THR A 140 1.78 2.70 -5.25
CA THR A 140 1.74 1.24 -5.42
C THR A 140 2.04 0.50 -4.13
N THR A 141 1.34 -0.60 -3.90
CA THR A 141 1.58 -1.51 -2.77
C THR A 141 1.64 -2.94 -3.27
N THR A 142 2.66 -3.68 -2.87
CA THR A 142 2.84 -5.10 -3.20
C THR A 142 2.67 -5.96 -1.96
N VAL A 143 1.83 -6.98 -2.06
CA VAL A 143 1.65 -8.02 -1.04
C VAL A 143 2.03 -9.37 -1.64
N HIS A 144 2.63 -10.22 -0.82
CA HIS A 144 3.06 -11.58 -1.19
C HIS A 144 2.39 -12.57 -0.25
N GLN A 145 1.89 -13.66 -0.80
CA GLN A 145 1.28 -14.74 -0.04
C GLN A 145 1.86 -16.08 -0.50
N GLY A 146 2.52 -16.77 0.42
CA GLY A 146 3.01 -18.13 0.21
C GLY A 146 1.86 -19.13 0.28
N LEU A 147 1.83 -20.06 -0.68
CA LEU A 147 0.89 -21.17 -0.73
C LEU A 147 1.64 -22.47 -0.97
N GLN A 148 1.15 -23.54 -0.36
CA GLN A 148 1.63 -24.89 -0.62
C GLN A 148 0.46 -25.75 -1.06
N ALA A 149 0.60 -26.37 -2.23
CA ALA A 149 -0.36 -27.32 -2.75
C ALA A 149 0.25 -28.72 -2.74
N LEU A 150 -0.55 -29.69 -2.32
CA LEU A 150 -0.18 -31.09 -2.34
C LEU A 150 -0.40 -31.66 -3.73
N ALA A 151 0.59 -32.35 -4.24
CA ALA A 151 0.56 -32.99 -5.55
C ALA A 151 0.80 -34.50 -5.40
N PRO A 152 0.18 -35.31 -6.27
CA PRO A 152 0.51 -36.72 -6.36
C PRO A 152 2.02 -36.93 -6.62
N PRO A 153 2.56 -38.12 -6.27
CA PRO A 153 3.93 -38.46 -6.59
C PRO A 153 4.18 -38.44 -8.11
N GLY A 154 5.32 -37.89 -8.54
CA GLY A 154 5.69 -37.81 -9.96
C GLY A 154 5.15 -36.58 -10.70
N THR A 155 4.55 -35.61 -10.02
CA THR A 155 4.04 -34.37 -10.63
C THR A 155 5.12 -33.28 -10.77
N CYS A 156 6.19 -33.34 -9.97
CA CYS A 156 7.31 -32.38 -9.97
C CYS A 156 8.54 -32.84 -10.78
N VAL A 157 8.36 -33.72 -11.77
CA VAL A 157 9.45 -34.28 -12.59
C VAL A 157 9.66 -33.51 -13.89
#